data_AF-E0NIL3-F1
#
_entry.id   AF-E0NIL3-F1
#
_cell.length_a   1.000
_cell.length_b   1.000
_cell.length_c   1.000
_cell.angle_alpha   90.00
_cell.angle_beta   90.00
_cell.angle_gamma   90.00
#
_symmetry.space_group_name_H-M   'P 1'
#
loop_
_entity.id
_entity.type
_entity.pdbx_description
1 polymer ?
#
loop_
_entity_poly.entity_id
_entity_poly.type
_entity_poly.pdbx_seq_one_letter_code
_entity_poly.pdbx_strand_id
1 'polypeptide(L)'
;MVKHYEENFKKQIVEIYNQGNYTYNKLGEEYQIAPSTIRGWVKRYNNTQSFDINDNRTEEEKEIIRLRKQLKQLEMENDILKQAALLLGKR
;
A
#
# COMPACT_ATOMS: atom_id res chain seq x y z
N MET A 1 8.29 15.21 -5.64
CA MET A 1 9.17 14.09 -6.05
C MET A 1 9.20 13.08 -4.91
N VAL A 2 8.98 11.79 -5.18
CA VAL A 2 9.06 10.75 -4.14
C VAL A 2 10.54 10.49 -3.86
N LYS A 3 10.98 10.64 -2.60
CA LYS A 3 12.33 10.25 -2.19
C LYS A 3 12.38 8.73 -2.05
N HIS A 4 13.31 8.11 -2.76
CA HIS A 4 13.61 6.69 -2.61
C HIS A 4 14.74 6.50 -1.60
N TYR A 5 14.60 5.45 -0.79
CA TYR A 5 15.60 5.06 0.21
C TYR A 5 15.88 3.58 0.04
N GLU A 6 17.15 3.22 0.14
CA GLU A 6 17.62 1.84 0.11
C GLU A 6 17.01 1.01 1.25
N GLU A 7 16.77 -0.27 1.00
CA GLU A 7 16.11 -1.13 1.97
C GLU A 7 16.95 -1.31 3.24
N ASN A 8 18.26 -1.53 3.10
CA ASN A 8 19.17 -1.67 4.23
C ASN A 8 19.17 -0.41 5.11
N PHE A 9 19.10 0.77 4.51
CA PHE A 9 19.00 2.03 5.25
C PHE A 9 17.69 2.10 6.04
N LYS A 10 16.56 1.72 5.43
CA LYS A 10 15.28 1.64 6.16
C LYS A 10 15.35 0.68 7.34
N LYS A 11 15.98 -0.50 7.17
CA LYS A 11 16.16 -1.50 8.25
C LYS A 11 16.96 -0.91 9.41
N GLN A 12 18.08 -0.26 9.13
CA GLN A 12 18.89 0.42 10.15
C GLN A 12 18.08 1.44 10.96
N ILE A 13 17.28 2.28 10.29
CA ILE A 13 16.42 3.26 10.98
C ILE A 13 15.38 2.58 11.86
N VAL A 14 14.78 1.47 11.39
CA VAL A 14 13.82 0.69 12.19
C VAL A 14 14.50 0.05 13.40
N GLU A 15 15.69 -0.52 13.24
CA GLU A 15 16.47 -1.09 14.33
C GLU A 15 16.81 -0.05 15.40
N ILE A 16 17.29 1.13 14.99
CA ILE A 16 17.58 2.25 15.90
C ILE A 16 16.33 2.68 16.67
N TYR A 17 15.18 2.78 15.99
CA TYR A 17 13.91 3.10 16.65
C TYR A 17 13.52 2.02 17.67
N ASN A 18 13.63 0.75 17.28
CA ASN A 18 13.24 -0.39 18.12
C ASN A 18 14.13 -0.56 19.36
N GLN A 19 15.33 0.04 19.40
CA GLN A 19 16.14 0.13 20.62
C GLN A 19 15.52 1.02 21.71
N GLY A 20 14.49 1.82 21.39
CA GLY A 20 13.71 2.60 22.35
C GLY A 20 14.30 3.97 22.75
N ASN A 21 15.50 4.30 22.26
CA ASN A 21 16.22 5.53 22.63
C ASN A 21 15.85 6.76 21.76
N TYR A 22 15.02 6.56 20.74
CA TYR A 22 14.70 7.58 19.75
C TYR A 22 13.19 7.71 19.51
N THR A 23 12.73 8.95 19.34
CA THR A 23 11.40 9.25 18.84
C THR A 23 11.44 9.41 17.32
N TYR A 24 10.28 9.30 16.66
CA TYR A 24 10.16 9.56 15.22
C TYR A 24 10.65 10.97 14.82
N ASN A 25 10.44 11.98 15.69
CA ASN A 25 10.87 13.35 15.43
C ASN A 25 12.39 13.48 15.49
N LYS A 26 13.03 12.89 16.53
CA LYS A 26 14.48 12.93 16.69
C LYS A 26 15.19 12.25 15.51
N LEU A 27 14.70 11.08 15.07
CA LEU A 27 15.22 10.42 13.87
C LEU A 27 14.96 11.24 12.60
N GLY A 28 13.81 11.91 12.53
CA GLY A 28 13.48 12.75 11.39
C GLY A 28 14.40 13.95 11.24
N GLU A 29 14.76 14.59 12.35
CA GLU A 29 15.71 15.69 12.41
C GLU A 29 17.13 15.24 12.05
N GLU A 30 17.61 14.15 12.66
CA GLU A 30 18.97 13.64 12.48
C GLU A 30 19.25 13.14 11.05
N TYR A 31 18.29 12.41 10.48
CA TYR A 31 18.45 11.80 9.15
C TYR A 31 17.79 12.63 8.03
N GLN A 32 17.18 13.77 8.35
CA GLN A 32 16.44 14.63 7.43
C GLN A 32 15.30 13.89 6.68
N ILE A 33 14.56 13.06 7.42
CA ILE A 33 13.45 12.26 6.93
C ILE A 33 12.17 12.73 7.61
N ALA A 34 11.07 12.83 6.87
CA ALA A 34 9.79 13.16 7.49
C ALA A 34 9.42 12.10 8.57
N PRO A 35 9.07 12.50 9.81
CA PRO A 35 8.74 11.55 10.88
C PRO A 35 7.63 10.56 10.51
N SER A 36 6.67 10.98 9.68
CA SER A 36 5.60 10.13 9.14
C SER A 36 6.13 9.01 8.23
N THR A 37 7.22 9.26 7.50
CA THR A 37 7.88 8.25 6.65
C THR A 37 8.53 7.19 7.52
N ILE A 38 9.27 7.60 8.56
CA ILE A 38 9.91 6.69 9.53
C ILE A 38 8.84 5.85 10.23
N ARG A 39 7.76 6.47 10.71
CA ARG A 39 6.62 5.75 11.31
C ARG A 39 6.07 4.69 10.37
N GLY A 40 5.93 5.02 9.08
CA GLY A 40 5.48 4.09 8.05
C GLY A 40 6.42 2.90 7.87
N TRP A 41 7.73 3.10 7.95
CA TRP A 41 8.72 2.02 7.88
C TRP A 41 8.67 1.12 9.09
N VAL A 42 8.70 1.70 10.29
CA VAL A 42 8.63 0.97 11.57
C VAL A 42 7.37 0.11 11.63
N LYS A 43 6.20 0.70 11.33
CA LYS A 43 4.93 -0.03 11.40
C LYS A 43 4.90 -1.23 10.45
N ARG A 44 5.32 -1.03 9.19
CA ARG A 44 5.29 -2.08 8.17
C ARG A 44 6.26 -3.21 8.48
N TYR A 45 7.50 -2.83 8.77
CA TYR A 45 8.58 -3.78 9.01
C TYR A 45 8.35 -4.58 10.29
N ASN A 46 7.91 -3.94 11.38
CA ASN A 46 7.63 -4.67 12.62
C ASN A 46 6.44 -5.64 12.49
N ASN A 47 5.51 -5.37 11.58
CA ASN A 47 4.35 -6.24 11.38
C ASN A 47 4.66 -7.47 10.50
N THR A 48 5.48 -7.31 9.45
CA THR A 48 5.64 -8.33 8.39
C THR A 48 7.07 -8.60 7.97
N GLN A 49 8.05 -7.92 8.56
CA GLN A 49 9.45 -7.89 8.11
C GLN A 49 9.63 -7.42 6.65
N SER A 50 8.61 -6.72 6.11
CA SER A 50 8.61 -6.16 4.77
C SER A 50 8.25 -4.67 4.81
N PHE A 51 8.84 -3.89 3.92
CA PHE A 51 8.44 -2.50 3.69
C PHE A 51 7.33 -2.38 2.64
N ASP A 52 7.00 -3.45 1.93
CA ASP A 52 5.89 -3.44 0.99
C ASP A 52 4.56 -3.32 1.74
N ILE A 53 3.72 -2.40 1.25
CA ILE A 53 2.36 -2.25 1.73
C ILE A 53 1.51 -3.49 1.45
N ASN A 54 1.77 -4.21 0.36
CA ASN A 54 0.99 -5.37 -0.05
C ASN A 54 1.11 -6.52 0.96
N ASP A 55 2.31 -6.71 1.51
CA ASP A 55 2.59 -7.74 2.52
C ASP A 55 1.92 -7.40 3.86
N ASN A 56 1.67 -6.11 4.10
CA ASN A 56 1.04 -5.59 5.31
C ASN A 56 -0.50 -5.57 5.27
N ARG A 57 -1.12 -6.09 4.21
CA ARG A 57 -2.58 -6.20 4.12
C ARG A 57 -3.09 -7.47 4.78
N THR A 58 -4.24 -7.38 5.43
CA THR A 58 -4.94 -8.57 5.91
C THR A 58 -5.54 -9.36 4.74
N GLU A 59 -5.91 -10.61 4.97
CA GLU A 59 -6.55 -11.43 3.94
C GLU A 59 -7.91 -10.84 3.51
N GLU A 60 -8.65 -10.25 4.44
CA GLU A 60 -9.91 -9.56 4.15
C GLU A 60 -9.68 -8.33 3.25
N GLU A 61 -8.63 -7.54 3.52
CA GLU A 61 -8.29 -6.40 2.66
C GLU A 61 -7.87 -6.85 1.25
N LYS A 62 -7.11 -7.94 1.15
CA LYS A 62 -6.74 -8.54 -0.15
C LYS A 62 -7.97 -9.00 -0.91
N GLU A 63 -8.91 -9.66 -0.22
CA GLU A 63 -10.15 -10.13 -0.83
C GLU A 63 -11.06 -8.98 -1.27
N ILE A 64 -11.19 -7.91 -0.47
CA ILE A 64 -11.93 -6.71 -0.89
C ILE A 64 -11.34 -6.10 -2.16
N ILE A 65 -10.00 -6.03 -2.27
CA ILE A 65 -9.33 -5.52 -3.48
C ILE A 65 -9.64 -6.43 -4.68
N ARG A 66 -9.61 -7.75 -4.50
CA ARG A 66 -9.94 -8.74 -5.55
C ARG A 66 -11.39 -8.59 -6.01
N LEU A 67 -12.34 -8.59 -5.07
CA LEU A 67 -13.76 -8.49 -5.35
C LEU A 67 -14.10 -7.18 -6.07
N ARG A 68 -13.50 -6.05 -5.67
CA ARG A 68 -13.70 -4.76 -6.37
C ARG A 68 -13.21 -4.80 -7.81
N LYS A 69 -12.09 -5.49 -8.10
CA LYS A 69 -11.61 -5.67 -9.47
C LYS A 69 -12.57 -6.53 -10.29
N GLN A 70 -13.06 -7.62 -9.72
CA GLN A 70 -14.03 -8.50 -10.39
C GLN A 70 -15.37 -7.78 -10.64
N LEU A 71 -15.89 -7.05 -9.66
CA LEU A 71 -17.12 -6.28 -9.81
C LEU A 71 -17.01 -5.27 -10.95
N LYS A 72 -15.92 -4.49 -10.99
CA LYS A 72 -15.67 -3.53 -12.09
C LYS A 72 -15.63 -4.21 -13.45
N GLN A 73 -14.99 -5.37 -13.55
CA GLN A 73 -14.93 -6.13 -14.80
C GLN A 73 -16.32 -6.59 -15.24
N LEU A 74 -17.11 -7.13 -14.31
CA LEU A 74 -18.48 -7.58 -14.56
C LEU A 74 -19.40 -6.42 -14.95
N GLU A 75 -19.26 -5.26 -14.32
CA GLU A 75 -20.01 -4.04 -14.68
C GLU A 75 -19.70 -3.63 -16.12
N MET A 76 -18.42 -3.62 -16.51
CA MET A 76 -18.01 -3.32 -17.88
C MET A 76 -18.56 -4.33 -18.90
N GLU A 77 -18.48 -5.64 -18.59
CA GLU A 77 -19.04 -6.69 -19.45
C GLU A 77 -20.56 -6.56 -19.59
N ASN A 78 -21.24 -6.26 -18.49
CA ASN A 78 -22.69 -6.04 -18.48
C ASN A 78 -23.07 -4.84 -19.35
N ASP A 79 -22.33 -3.74 -19.26
CA ASP A 79 -22.56 -2.55 -20.08
C ASP A 79 -22.35 -2.85 -21.57
N ILE A 80 -21.30 -3.59 -21.93
CA ILE A 80 -21.07 -4.03 -23.32
C ILE A 80 -22.24 -4.88 -23.82
N LEU A 81 -22.70 -5.84 -23.02
CA LEU A 81 -23.83 -6.71 -23.38
C LEU A 81 -25.13 -5.92 -23.53
N LYS A 82 -25.40 -4.95 -22.66
CA LYS A 82 -26.56 -4.03 -22.78
C LYS A 82 -26.50 -3.21 -24.07
N GLN A 83 -25.33 -2.66 -24.40
CA GLN A 83 -25.16 -1.92 -25.66
C GLN A 83 -25.37 -2.82 -26.88
N ALA A 84 -24.84 -4.04 -26.86
CA ALA A 84 -25.05 -5.02 -27.93
C ALA A 84 -26.54 -5.38 -28.09
N ALA A 85 -27.26 -5.61 -27.00
CA ALA A 85 -28.69 -5.92 -27.03
C ALA A 85 -29.52 -4.77 -27.62
N LEU A 86 -29.20 -3.52 -27.26
CA LEU A 86 -29.84 -2.33 -27.83
C LEU A 86 -29.60 -2.18 -29.33
N LEU A 87 -28.41 -2.54 -29.83
CA LEU A 87 -28.10 -2.51 -31.26
C LEU A 87 -28.85 -3.61 -32.03
N LEU A 88 -28.96 -4.81 -31.46
CA LEU A 88 -29.64 -5.95 -32.09
C LEU A 88 -31.16 -5.80 -32.09
N GLY A 89 -31.75 -5.24 -31.03
CA GLY A 89 -33.20 -5.02 -30.91
C GLY A 89 -33.73 -3.82 -31.70
N LYS A 90 -32.86 -3.03 -32.34
CA LYS A 90 -33.23 -1.92 -33.24
C LYS A 90 -33.34 -2.36 -34.72
N ARG A 91 -33.32 -3.66 -34.99
CA ARG A 91 -33.68 -4.24 -36.30
C ARG A 91 -35.13 -4.68 -36.32
#